data_AF-A0A1D9GLT4-F1
#
_entry.id   AF-A0A1D9GLT4-F1
#
_cell.length_a   1.000
_cell.length_b   1.000
_cell.length_c   1.000
_cell.angle_alpha   90.00
_cell.angle_beta   90.00
_cell.angle_gamma   90.00
#
_symmetry.space_group_name_H-M   'P 1'
#
loop_
_entity.id
_entity.type
_entity.pdbx_description
1 polymer ?
#
loop_
_entity_poly.entity_id
_entity_poly.type
_entity_poly.pdbx_seq_one_letter_code
_entity_poly.pdbx_strand_id
1 'polypeptide(L)'
;MAAPDHRVRNWPARYEQLLASSGLKPGPVISGALPPHDQEHTALLSLAQCLEQPDLLKQQLRRDHADANDARFLRAYLSVVQQDLALSVIAPLVLVLFRDGRAPLPDAEQVLLGPGKKNGPLARWFHTASAPALGVDAFIQGLSEQVSEWYPVFRQALGVSPGAYWSSIGLGLGAPFSAVWNRVEAESVCSLAQVWLTRFECDANRFIDWLPAEFGGQSCAIPQRKGCCLKYLLPDGGYCGTCGVYRKARLAGLRSRCPAPGQWQPER
;
A
#
# COMPACT_ATOMS: atom_id res chain seq x y z
N MET A 1 -30.75 -16.58 18.86
CA MET A 1 -29.76 -15.69 18.22
C MET A 1 -28.38 -16.27 18.52
N ALA A 2 -27.69 -16.80 17.52
CA ALA A 2 -26.35 -17.35 17.72
C ALA A 2 -25.38 -16.20 17.99
N ALA A 3 -24.54 -16.33 19.03
CA ALA A 3 -23.46 -15.39 19.29
C ALA A 3 -22.58 -15.29 18.02
N PRO A 4 -22.09 -14.09 17.65
CA PRO A 4 -21.17 -13.96 16.52
C PRO A 4 -19.96 -14.84 16.77
N ASP A 5 -19.62 -15.70 15.79
CA ASP A 5 -18.47 -16.59 15.91
C ASP A 5 -17.19 -15.77 16.10
N HIS A 6 -16.68 -15.77 17.33
CA HIS A 6 -15.48 -15.04 17.73
C HIS A 6 -14.24 -15.47 16.93
N ARG A 7 -14.26 -16.65 16.27
CA ARG A 7 -13.18 -17.12 15.40
C ARG A 7 -13.08 -16.35 14.08
N VAL A 8 -14.16 -15.69 13.65
CA VAL A 8 -14.19 -14.95 12.37
C VAL A 8 -13.50 -13.58 12.48
N ARG A 9 -13.29 -13.06 13.69
CA ARG A 9 -12.84 -11.66 13.92
C ARG A 9 -11.35 -11.51 14.29
N ASN A 10 -10.65 -12.58 14.65
CA ASN A 10 -9.25 -12.48 15.07
C ASN A 10 -8.29 -12.60 13.87
N TRP A 11 -8.12 -11.50 13.15
CA TRP A 11 -7.24 -11.42 11.98
C TRP A 11 -5.77 -11.76 12.25
N PRO A 12 -5.15 -11.27 13.33
CA PRO A 12 -3.82 -11.74 13.74
C PRO A 12 -3.75 -13.27 13.79
N ALA A 13 -4.63 -13.93 14.57
CA ALA A 13 -4.60 -15.39 14.71
C ALA A 13 -4.78 -16.15 13.37
N ARG A 14 -5.64 -15.65 12.47
CA ARG A 14 -5.81 -16.25 11.12
C ARG A 14 -4.53 -16.14 10.30
N TYR A 15 -3.85 -15.01 10.38
CA TYR A 15 -2.55 -14.82 9.72
C TYR A 15 -1.47 -15.69 10.35
N GLU A 16 -1.43 -15.84 11.68
CA GLU A 16 -0.51 -16.75 12.35
C GLU A 16 -0.70 -18.19 11.89
N GLN A 17 -1.95 -18.64 11.74
CA GLN A 17 -2.27 -19.97 11.20
C GLN A 17 -1.78 -20.14 9.76
N LEU A 18 -1.98 -19.12 8.91
CA LEU A 18 -1.45 -19.10 7.55
C LEU A 18 0.08 -19.27 7.56
N LEU A 19 0.79 -18.53 8.42
CA LEU A 19 2.25 -18.62 8.51
C LEU A 19 2.75 -19.95 9.07
N ALA A 20 2.07 -20.49 10.09
CA ALA A 20 2.43 -21.74 10.74
C ALA A 20 2.39 -22.93 9.77
N SER A 21 1.47 -22.92 8.79
CA SER A 21 1.39 -23.94 7.74
C SER A 21 2.68 -24.10 6.92
N SER A 22 3.50 -23.04 6.88
CA SER A 22 4.78 -22.99 6.16
C SER A 22 5.98 -22.85 7.10
N GLY A 23 5.80 -23.14 8.41
CA GLY A 23 6.86 -23.05 9.41
C GLY A 23 7.37 -21.63 9.69
N LEU A 24 6.63 -20.60 9.28
CA LEU A 24 7.00 -19.21 9.48
C LEU A 24 6.51 -18.68 10.83
N LYS A 25 7.30 -17.80 11.45
CA LYS A 25 6.90 -17.09 12.67
C LYS A 25 6.46 -15.66 12.33
N PRO A 26 5.33 -15.17 12.89
CA PRO A 26 4.81 -13.83 12.62
C PRO A 26 5.79 -12.70 12.95
N GLY A 27 6.42 -12.74 14.13
CA GLY A 27 7.32 -11.69 14.59
C GLY A 27 8.44 -11.35 13.60
N PRO A 28 9.27 -12.32 13.17
CA PRO A 28 10.32 -12.09 12.17
C PRO A 28 9.79 -11.67 10.79
N VAL A 29 8.67 -12.23 10.34
CA VAL A 29 8.07 -11.89 9.04
C VAL A 29 7.62 -10.43 9.03
N ILE A 30 6.84 -10.02 10.04
CA ILE A 30 6.28 -8.67 10.12
C ILE A 30 7.37 -7.64 10.43
N SER A 31 8.28 -7.94 11.36
CA SER A 31 9.37 -7.01 11.72
C SER A 31 10.34 -6.79 10.56
N GLY A 32 10.57 -7.80 9.72
CA GLY A 32 11.37 -7.65 8.50
C GLY A 32 10.66 -6.90 7.37
N ALA A 33 9.33 -6.78 7.42
CA ALA A 33 8.53 -6.04 6.44
C ALA A 33 8.27 -4.58 6.86
N LEU A 34 8.42 -4.26 8.15
CA LEU A 34 8.31 -2.89 8.63
C LEU A 34 9.51 -2.05 8.17
N PRO A 35 9.30 -0.77 7.80
CA PRO A 35 10.40 0.12 7.48
C PRO A 35 11.28 0.35 8.72
N PRO A 36 12.60 0.56 8.53
CA PRO A 36 13.51 0.89 9.63
C PRO A 36 13.09 2.22 10.30
N HIS A 37 13.20 2.28 11.62
CA HIS A 37 12.61 3.35 12.45
C HIS A 37 13.44 4.65 12.51
N ASP A 38 14.60 4.71 11.85
CA ASP A 38 15.59 5.76 12.05
C ASP A 38 15.79 6.63 10.81
N GLN A 39 14.95 7.66 10.65
CA GLN A 39 15.34 8.86 9.91
C GLN A 39 14.73 10.09 10.59
N GLU A 40 15.59 11.01 11.04
CA GLU A 40 15.16 12.38 11.32
C GLU A 40 14.62 12.96 10.00
N HIS A 41 13.31 13.13 9.92
CA HIS A 41 12.66 13.71 8.77
C HIS A 41 12.27 15.15 9.07
N THR A 42 12.74 16.08 8.25
CA THR A 42 12.19 17.44 8.24
C THR A 42 10.79 17.41 7.63
N ALA A 43 9.78 17.83 8.41
CA ALA A 43 8.41 17.97 7.93
C ALA A 43 8.26 19.25 7.09
N LEU A 44 7.63 19.15 5.92
CA LEU A 44 7.29 20.29 5.06
C LEU A 44 5.80 20.64 5.15
N LEU A 45 4.93 19.63 5.05
CA LEU A 45 3.48 19.76 5.05
C LEU A 45 2.85 18.58 5.81
N SER A 46 1.75 18.78 6.53
CA SER A 46 0.91 17.67 6.98
C SER A 46 -0.06 17.21 5.87
N LEU A 47 -0.57 15.98 5.99
CA LEU A 47 -1.62 15.50 5.11
C LEU A 47 -2.89 16.34 5.30
N ALA A 48 -3.21 16.77 6.52
CA ALA A 48 -4.34 17.66 6.79
C ALA A 48 -4.23 18.99 6.00
N GLN A 49 -3.04 19.63 6.00
CA GLN A 49 -2.78 20.82 5.18
C GLN A 49 -2.96 20.53 3.68
N CYS A 50 -2.50 19.37 3.21
CA CYS A 50 -2.67 18.96 1.81
C CYS A 50 -4.14 18.67 1.44
N LEU A 51 -4.94 18.19 2.40
CA LEU A 51 -6.36 17.91 2.19
C LEU A 51 -7.19 19.20 2.19
N GLU A 52 -6.88 20.13 3.09
CA GLU A 52 -7.54 21.44 3.18
C GLU A 52 -7.14 22.36 2.02
N GLN A 53 -5.86 22.38 1.65
CA GLN A 53 -5.30 23.23 0.60
C GLN A 53 -4.49 22.41 -0.42
N PRO A 54 -5.15 21.71 -1.36
CA PRO A 54 -4.51 20.77 -2.29
C PRO A 54 -3.44 21.40 -3.20
N ASP A 55 -3.51 22.72 -3.42
CA ASP A 55 -2.53 23.44 -4.20
C ASP A 55 -1.16 23.52 -3.52
N LEU A 56 -1.08 23.39 -2.19
CA LEU A 56 0.20 23.30 -1.46
C LEU A 56 1.01 22.09 -1.93
N LEU A 57 0.36 20.93 -2.07
CA LEU A 57 1.02 19.72 -2.56
C LEU A 57 1.46 19.88 -4.01
N LYS A 58 0.63 20.48 -4.88
CA LYS A 58 1.00 20.75 -6.27
C LYS A 58 2.21 21.68 -6.38
N GLN A 59 2.23 22.74 -5.57
CA GLN A 59 3.36 23.68 -5.54
C GLN A 59 4.63 23.01 -5.05
N GLN A 60 4.54 22.18 -4.01
CA GLN A 60 5.69 21.43 -3.52
C GLN A 60 6.25 20.51 -4.60
N LEU A 61 5.40 19.76 -5.32
CA LEU A 61 5.85 18.89 -6.41
C LEU A 61 6.48 19.64 -7.58
N ARG A 62 6.00 20.85 -7.90
CA ARG A 62 6.63 21.73 -8.91
C ARG A 62 8.00 22.25 -8.49
N ARG A 63 8.24 22.43 -7.18
CA ARG A 63 9.57 22.80 -6.67
C ARG A 63 10.52 21.60 -6.71
N ASP A 64 10.00 20.40 -6.44
CA ASP A 64 10.80 19.18 -6.41
C ASP A 64 11.15 18.68 -7.82
N HIS A 65 10.28 18.92 -8.81
CA HIS A 65 10.38 18.39 -10.16
C HIS A 65 10.12 19.47 -11.22
N ALA A 66 11.14 19.81 -12.02
CA ALA A 66 11.06 20.89 -13.01
C ALA A 66 10.02 20.63 -14.13
N ASP A 67 9.82 19.36 -14.49
CA ASP A 67 8.85 18.88 -15.47
C ASP A 67 7.40 18.85 -14.94
N ALA A 68 7.18 18.97 -13.63
CA ALA A 68 5.83 19.04 -13.04
C ALA A 68 5.08 20.36 -13.33
N ASN A 69 5.69 21.27 -14.11
CA ASN A 69 4.96 22.37 -14.74
C ASN A 69 3.99 21.88 -15.83
N ASP A 70 4.27 20.74 -16.45
CA ASP A 70 3.34 20.06 -17.34
C ASP A 70 2.28 19.29 -16.53
N ALA A 71 1.01 19.51 -16.86
CA ALA A 71 -0.13 18.94 -16.12
C ALA A 71 -0.23 17.40 -16.18
N ARG A 72 0.36 16.75 -17.19
CA ARG A 72 0.45 15.29 -17.27
C ARG A 72 1.48 14.77 -16.27
N PHE A 73 2.68 15.36 -16.22
CA PHE A 73 3.72 14.96 -15.29
C PHE A 73 3.31 15.25 -13.84
N LEU A 74 2.70 16.40 -13.56
CA LEU A 74 2.18 16.71 -12.23
C LEU A 74 1.19 15.66 -11.72
N ARG A 75 0.25 15.20 -12.56
CA ARG A 75 -0.71 14.15 -12.19
C ARG A 75 -0.04 12.80 -11.93
N ALA A 76 1.03 12.49 -12.66
CA ALA A 76 1.82 11.28 -12.42
C ALA A 76 2.50 11.38 -11.05
N TYR A 77 3.18 12.49 -10.75
CA TYR A 77 3.81 12.72 -9.44
C TYR A 77 2.79 12.68 -8.28
N LEU A 78 1.61 13.28 -8.46
CA LEU A 78 0.53 13.21 -7.46
C LEU A 78 0.05 11.77 -7.23
N SER A 79 -0.01 10.96 -8.28
CA SER A 79 -0.38 9.53 -8.15
C SER A 79 0.72 8.72 -7.44
N VAL A 80 1.99 9.03 -7.71
CA VAL A 80 3.14 8.40 -7.03
C VAL A 80 3.18 8.79 -5.55
N VAL A 81 3.01 10.06 -5.22
CA VAL A 81 2.96 10.52 -3.82
C VAL A 81 1.76 9.95 -3.08
N GLN A 82 0.63 9.74 -3.74
CA GLN A 82 -0.50 9.04 -3.14
C GLN A 82 -0.19 7.56 -2.90
N GLN A 83 0.51 6.91 -3.84
CA GLN A 83 0.95 5.53 -3.64
C GLN A 83 1.92 5.43 -2.46
N ASP A 84 2.86 6.36 -2.36
CA ASP A 84 3.78 6.47 -1.24
C ASP A 84 3.04 6.60 0.10
N LEU A 85 1.99 7.43 0.17
CA LEU A 85 1.15 7.53 1.38
C LEU A 85 0.60 6.16 1.81
N ALA A 86 0.11 5.37 0.86
CA ALA A 86 -0.40 4.04 1.17
C ALA A 86 0.70 3.05 1.61
N LEU A 87 1.88 3.11 1.02
CA LEU A 87 2.96 2.16 1.28
C LEU A 87 3.86 2.53 2.48
N SER A 88 4.00 3.82 2.76
CA SER A 88 4.89 4.33 3.82
C SER A 88 4.16 4.66 5.11
N VAL A 89 2.83 4.81 5.08
CA VAL A 89 2.00 5.08 6.26
C VAL A 89 1.00 3.96 6.52
N ILE A 90 0.12 3.66 5.57
CA ILE A 90 -0.96 2.69 5.79
C ILE A 90 -0.40 1.26 5.96
N ALA A 91 0.49 0.82 5.07
CA ALA A 91 1.07 -0.52 5.13
C ALA A 91 1.77 -0.82 6.48
N PRO A 92 2.65 0.04 7.02
CA PRO A 92 3.24 -0.16 8.34
C PRO A 92 2.20 -0.27 9.46
N LEU A 93 1.15 0.55 9.44
CA LEU A 93 0.08 0.48 10.46
C LEU A 93 -0.69 -0.83 10.38
N VAL A 94 -0.97 -1.33 9.18
CA VAL A 94 -1.61 -2.65 8.99
C VAL A 94 -0.69 -3.78 9.44
N LEU A 95 0.61 -3.70 9.15
CA LEU A 95 1.59 -4.66 9.65
C LEU A 95 1.63 -4.67 11.19
N VAL A 96 1.65 -3.50 11.83
CA VAL A 96 1.57 -3.36 13.30
C VAL A 96 0.26 -3.95 13.83
N LEU A 97 -0.87 -3.73 13.15
CA LEU A 97 -2.15 -4.31 13.53
C LEU A 97 -2.10 -5.85 13.55
N PHE A 98 -1.48 -6.46 12.54
CA PHE A 98 -1.33 -7.93 12.46
C PHE A 98 -0.34 -8.46 13.50
N ARG A 99 0.67 -7.67 13.90
CA ARG A 99 1.64 -8.06 14.92
C ARG A 99 1.07 -7.98 16.33
N ASP A 100 0.40 -6.87 16.64
CA ASP A 100 0.06 -6.50 18.02
C ASP A 100 -1.44 -6.63 18.32
N GLY A 101 -2.26 -6.93 17.30
CA GLY A 101 -3.72 -6.94 17.38
C GLY A 101 -4.35 -5.55 17.51
N ARG A 102 -3.52 -4.51 17.49
CA ARG A 102 -3.91 -3.11 17.63
C ARG A 102 -2.94 -2.19 16.90
N ALA A 103 -3.45 -1.10 16.35
CA ALA A 103 -2.66 -0.06 15.70
C ALA A 103 -3.41 1.28 15.77
N PRO A 104 -2.71 2.43 15.81
CA PRO A 104 -3.37 3.72 15.69
C PRO A 104 -3.86 3.95 14.26
N LEU A 105 -4.88 4.78 14.09
CA LEU A 105 -5.24 5.31 12.78
C LEU A 105 -4.21 6.35 12.31
N PRO A 106 -4.00 6.52 10.99
CA PRO A 106 -3.18 7.60 10.45
C PRO A 106 -3.89 8.95 10.62
N ASP A 107 -3.57 9.67 11.70
CA ASP A 107 -4.04 11.04 11.89
C ASP A 107 -3.42 11.95 10.81
N ALA A 108 -4.25 12.61 10.03
CA ALA A 108 -3.81 13.46 8.91
C ALA A 108 -2.91 14.63 9.38
N GLU A 109 -3.03 15.08 10.64
CA GLU A 109 -2.12 16.09 11.21
C GLU A 109 -0.74 15.53 11.54
N GLN A 110 -0.65 14.22 11.79
CA GLN A 110 0.57 13.50 12.18
C GLN A 110 1.21 12.74 11.02
N VAL A 111 0.55 12.72 9.87
CA VAL A 111 1.10 12.23 8.61
C VAL A 111 1.76 13.39 7.90
N LEU A 112 3.08 13.32 7.78
CA LEU A 112 3.93 14.44 7.38
C LEU A 112 4.65 14.12 6.08
N LEU A 113 4.72 15.10 5.19
CA LEU A 113 5.46 15.05 3.94
C LEU A 113 6.86 15.63 4.14
N GLY A 114 7.88 14.84 3.84
CA GLY A 114 9.28 15.25 3.82
C GLY A 114 9.75 15.79 2.45
N PRO A 115 10.98 16.33 2.40
CA PRO A 115 11.60 16.79 1.16
C PRO A 115 11.83 15.66 0.16
N GLY A 116 11.79 16.00 -1.14
CA GLY A 116 12.14 15.05 -2.20
C GLY A 116 13.64 14.70 -2.17
N LYS A 117 13.98 13.41 -2.35
CA LYS A 117 15.37 12.96 -2.55
C LYS A 117 15.70 12.96 -4.04
N LYS A 118 16.88 13.51 -4.41
CA LYS A 118 17.30 13.65 -5.82
C LYS A 118 17.65 12.32 -6.52
N ASN A 119 18.03 11.26 -5.78
CA ASN A 119 18.54 9.99 -6.35
C ASN A 119 18.15 8.74 -5.51
N GLY A 120 16.88 8.53 -5.17
CA GLY A 120 16.47 7.31 -4.47
C GLY A 120 14.96 7.17 -4.29
N PRO A 121 14.45 6.00 -3.87
CA PRO A 121 13.02 5.80 -3.65
C PRO A 121 12.50 6.75 -2.59
N LEU A 122 11.47 7.49 -2.99
CA LEU A 122 10.92 8.67 -2.32
C LEU A 122 9.82 8.25 -1.34
N ALA A 123 10.15 7.45 -0.31
CA ALA A 123 9.28 7.42 0.86
C ALA A 123 9.33 8.80 1.51
N ARG A 124 8.34 9.65 1.19
CA ARG A 124 8.25 11.05 1.63
C ARG A 124 7.25 11.20 2.75
N TRP A 125 6.20 10.39 2.74
CA TRP A 125 5.27 10.35 3.86
C TRP A 125 5.88 9.57 5.01
N PHE A 126 5.81 10.16 6.19
CA PHE A 126 6.13 9.51 7.45
C PHE A 126 5.05 9.86 8.48
N HIS A 127 4.88 8.99 9.46
CA HIS A 127 3.85 9.14 10.48
C HIS A 127 4.49 9.24 11.86
N THR A 128 4.23 10.32 12.57
CA THR A 128 4.67 10.52 13.95
C THR A 128 3.57 10.00 14.88
N ALA A 129 3.61 8.69 15.15
CA ALA A 129 2.56 8.02 15.92
C ALA A 129 2.38 8.64 17.32
N SER A 130 1.27 9.34 17.52
CA SER A 130 0.87 9.91 18.82
C SER A 130 -0.56 9.52 19.24
N ALA A 131 -1.35 8.94 18.32
CA ALA A 131 -2.72 8.54 18.59
C ALA A 131 -2.84 7.20 19.37
N PRO A 132 -3.93 7.00 20.12
CA PRO A 132 -4.20 5.72 20.78
C PRO A 132 -4.33 4.57 19.79
N ALA A 133 -3.79 3.40 20.15
CA ALA A 133 -3.95 2.19 19.35
C ALA A 133 -5.37 1.63 19.48
N LEU A 134 -5.98 1.28 18.34
CA LEU A 134 -7.31 0.69 18.23
C LEU A 134 -7.21 -0.81 17.98
N GLY A 135 -8.17 -1.59 18.47
CA GLY A 135 -8.33 -2.99 18.10
C GLY A 135 -8.78 -3.16 16.64
N VAL A 136 -8.68 -4.38 16.12
CA VAL A 136 -8.89 -4.70 14.70
C VAL A 136 -10.19 -4.16 14.09
N ASP A 137 -11.35 -4.42 14.70
CA ASP A 137 -12.64 -3.99 14.13
C ASP A 137 -12.73 -2.45 14.04
N ALA A 138 -12.33 -1.75 15.11
CA ALA A 138 -12.33 -0.28 15.15
C ALA A 138 -11.30 0.34 14.18
N PHE A 139 -10.14 -0.31 14.02
CA PHE A 139 -9.15 0.11 13.03
C PHE A 139 -9.69 -0.03 11.60
N ILE A 140 -10.31 -1.18 11.26
CA ILE A 140 -10.86 -1.41 9.92
C ILE A 140 -11.93 -0.37 9.59
N GLN A 141 -12.86 -0.13 10.52
CA GLN A 141 -13.93 0.85 10.34
C GLN A 141 -13.34 2.25 10.16
N GLY A 142 -12.53 2.71 11.12
CA GLY A 142 -11.99 4.07 11.10
C GLY A 142 -11.08 4.32 9.90
N LEU A 143 -10.25 3.34 9.50
CA LEU A 143 -9.41 3.49 8.32
C LEU A 143 -10.26 3.53 7.04
N SER A 144 -11.34 2.74 6.95
CA SER A 144 -12.27 2.76 5.80
C SER A 144 -12.93 4.13 5.64
N GLU A 145 -13.38 4.72 6.75
CA GLU A 145 -13.95 6.07 6.78
C GLU A 145 -12.92 7.11 6.33
N GLN A 146 -11.73 7.13 6.95
CA GLN A 146 -10.67 8.10 6.64
C GLN A 146 -10.22 8.07 5.18
N VAL A 147 -9.90 6.89 4.62
CA VAL A 147 -9.45 6.82 3.22
C VAL A 147 -10.56 7.18 2.23
N SER A 148 -11.82 7.05 2.64
CA SER A 148 -12.98 7.48 1.85
C SER A 148 -13.19 8.99 1.94
N GLU A 149 -12.93 9.61 3.09
CA GLU A 149 -12.94 11.06 3.27
C GLU A 149 -11.83 11.76 2.48
N TRP A 150 -10.64 11.16 2.39
CA TRP A 150 -9.53 11.73 1.63
C TRP A 150 -9.75 11.64 0.11
N TYR A 151 -10.50 10.63 -0.35
CA TYR A 151 -10.64 10.30 -1.77
C TYR A 151 -11.17 11.46 -2.63
N PRO A 152 -12.25 12.19 -2.28
CA PRO A 152 -12.73 13.35 -3.05
C PRO A 152 -11.64 14.38 -3.34
N VAL A 153 -10.77 14.69 -2.37
CA VAL A 153 -9.69 15.67 -2.55
C VAL A 153 -8.67 15.15 -3.57
N PHE A 154 -8.19 13.92 -3.39
CA PHE A 154 -7.25 13.31 -4.33
C PHE A 154 -7.83 13.20 -5.74
N ARG A 155 -9.12 12.86 -5.85
CA ARG A 155 -9.79 12.68 -7.13
C ARG A 155 -10.05 14.00 -7.84
N GLN A 156 -10.69 14.95 -7.16
CA GLN A 156 -11.25 16.15 -7.77
C GLN A 156 -10.23 17.29 -7.81
N ALA A 157 -9.52 17.54 -6.71
CA ALA A 157 -8.58 18.65 -6.61
C ALA A 157 -7.18 18.31 -7.10
N LEU A 158 -6.72 17.07 -6.86
CA LEU A 158 -5.39 16.59 -7.28
C LEU A 158 -5.40 15.78 -8.59
N GLY A 159 -6.57 15.44 -9.12
CA GLY A 159 -6.72 14.78 -10.42
C GLY A 159 -6.24 13.32 -10.45
N VAL A 160 -6.12 12.67 -9.27
CA VAL A 160 -5.71 11.28 -9.17
C VAL A 160 -6.80 10.35 -9.72
N SER A 161 -6.32 9.33 -10.42
CA SER A 161 -7.00 8.09 -10.76
C SER A 161 -7.96 7.50 -9.71
N PRO A 162 -9.24 7.11 -9.93
CA PRO A 162 -9.88 6.17 -9.00
C PRO A 162 -9.07 4.86 -8.95
N GLY A 163 -8.64 4.40 -10.14
CA GLY A 163 -7.75 3.26 -10.27
C GLY A 163 -6.43 3.46 -9.54
N ALA A 164 -5.76 4.60 -9.73
CA ALA A 164 -4.50 4.87 -9.02
C ALA A 164 -4.70 4.92 -7.49
N TYR A 165 -5.69 5.69 -7.02
CA TYR A 165 -5.98 5.88 -5.59
C TYR A 165 -6.31 4.57 -4.89
N TRP A 166 -7.39 3.91 -5.31
CA TRP A 166 -7.94 2.76 -4.60
C TRP A 166 -7.06 1.52 -4.69
N SER A 167 -6.34 1.33 -5.80
CA SER A 167 -5.39 0.22 -5.89
C SER A 167 -4.13 0.46 -5.05
N SER A 168 -3.68 1.70 -4.87
CA SER A 168 -2.61 2.02 -3.91
C SER A 168 -3.05 1.75 -2.48
N ILE A 169 -4.27 2.20 -2.09
CA ILE A 169 -4.86 1.87 -0.78
C ILE A 169 -4.92 0.35 -0.60
N GLY A 170 -5.42 -0.38 -1.61
CA GLY A 170 -5.45 -1.85 -1.58
C GLY A 170 -4.08 -2.50 -1.40
N LEU A 171 -3.02 -1.96 -2.00
CA LEU A 171 -1.65 -2.43 -1.76
C LEU A 171 -1.22 -2.20 -0.32
N GLY A 172 -1.51 -1.01 0.24
CA GLY A 172 -1.22 -0.69 1.64
C GLY A 172 -1.93 -1.65 2.61
N LEU A 173 -3.24 -1.85 2.39
CA LEU A 173 -4.06 -2.78 3.17
C LEU A 173 -3.59 -4.24 3.03
N GLY A 174 -3.01 -4.60 1.89
CA GLY A 174 -2.51 -5.94 1.58
C GLY A 174 -1.10 -6.24 2.08
N ALA A 175 -0.43 -5.31 2.76
CA ALA A 175 0.99 -5.42 3.11
C ALA A 175 1.39 -6.71 3.87
N PRO A 176 0.61 -7.23 4.85
CA PRO A 176 0.95 -8.49 5.52
C PRO A 176 1.05 -9.69 4.55
N PHE A 177 0.24 -9.69 3.50
CA PHE A 177 0.23 -10.76 2.50
C PHE A 177 1.38 -10.59 1.51
N SER A 178 1.73 -9.35 1.16
CA SER A 178 2.92 -9.04 0.37
C SER A 178 4.21 -9.48 1.07
N ALA A 179 4.28 -9.42 2.40
CA ALA A 179 5.46 -9.85 3.18
C ALA A 179 5.78 -11.35 3.04
N VAL A 180 4.79 -12.16 2.60
CA VAL A 180 4.93 -13.62 2.46
C VAL A 180 4.58 -14.14 1.07
N TRP A 181 4.50 -13.24 0.09
CA TRP A 181 4.05 -13.49 -1.28
C TRP A 181 4.66 -14.74 -1.94
N ASN A 182 5.91 -15.10 -1.63
CA ASN A 182 6.59 -16.28 -2.17
C ASN A 182 7.12 -17.25 -1.10
N ARG A 183 6.62 -17.14 0.13
CA ARG A 183 7.09 -17.93 1.28
C ARG A 183 6.02 -18.85 1.85
N VAL A 184 4.78 -18.68 1.41
CA VAL A 184 3.59 -19.44 1.81
C VAL A 184 2.85 -19.86 0.54
N GLU A 185 2.09 -20.95 0.63
CA GLU A 185 1.23 -21.43 -0.46
C GLU A 185 0.34 -20.29 -1.02
N ALA A 186 0.42 -20.09 -2.33
CA ALA A 186 -0.08 -18.88 -2.98
C ALA A 186 -1.60 -18.75 -2.93
N GLU A 187 -2.35 -19.85 -3.10
CA GLU A 187 -3.81 -19.83 -3.05
C GLU A 187 -4.31 -19.43 -1.65
N SER A 188 -3.69 -19.96 -0.61
CA SER A 188 -4.00 -19.65 0.79
C SER A 188 -3.76 -18.18 1.11
N VAL A 189 -2.63 -17.63 0.63
CA VAL A 189 -2.34 -16.18 0.77
C VAL A 189 -3.37 -15.36 0.01
N CYS A 190 -3.67 -15.69 -1.25
CA CYS A 190 -4.62 -14.94 -2.07
C CYS A 190 -6.03 -14.97 -1.49
N SER A 191 -6.49 -16.13 -1.03
CA SER A 191 -7.78 -16.31 -0.39
C SER A 191 -7.90 -15.47 0.87
N LEU A 192 -6.92 -15.53 1.78
CA LEU A 192 -6.97 -14.75 3.01
C LEU A 192 -6.86 -13.24 2.76
N ALA A 193 -6.02 -12.82 1.81
CA ALA A 193 -5.89 -11.43 1.41
C ALA A 193 -7.18 -10.87 0.82
N GLN A 194 -7.89 -11.64 0.00
CA GLN A 194 -9.16 -11.22 -0.58
C GLN A 194 -10.25 -11.06 0.49
N VAL A 195 -10.35 -12.01 1.43
CA VAL A 195 -11.31 -11.93 2.55
C VAL A 195 -10.97 -10.77 3.49
N TRP A 196 -9.68 -10.44 3.65
CA TRP A 196 -9.25 -9.28 4.43
C TRP A 196 -9.73 -7.97 3.79
N LEU A 197 -9.49 -7.80 2.49
CA LEU A 197 -9.85 -6.57 1.78
C LEU A 197 -11.36 -6.34 1.73
N THR A 198 -12.19 -7.39 1.74
CA THR A 198 -13.66 -7.24 1.78
C THR A 198 -14.19 -6.76 3.13
N ARG A 199 -13.35 -6.67 4.17
CA ARG A 199 -13.74 -6.10 5.47
C ARG A 199 -13.79 -4.57 5.46
N PHE A 200 -13.08 -3.93 4.54
CA PHE A 200 -13.05 -2.49 4.44
C PHE A 200 -14.25 -2.00 3.65
N GLU A 201 -14.99 -1.05 4.20
CA GLU A 201 -16.14 -0.42 3.57
C GLU A 201 -15.67 0.70 2.63
N CYS A 202 -14.78 0.36 1.70
CA CYS A 202 -14.24 1.27 0.69
C CYS A 202 -14.02 0.53 -0.64
N ASP A 203 -13.73 1.29 -1.71
CA ASP A 203 -13.62 0.72 -3.06
C ASP A 203 -12.30 -0.05 -3.30
N ALA A 204 -11.37 -0.11 -2.35
CA ALA A 204 -10.05 -0.75 -2.52
C ALA A 204 -10.14 -2.19 -3.07
N ASN A 205 -11.07 -3.00 -2.56
CA ASN A 205 -11.30 -4.39 -2.96
C ASN A 205 -11.79 -4.55 -4.42
N ARG A 206 -12.28 -3.49 -5.07
CA ARG A 206 -12.68 -3.49 -6.48
C ARG A 206 -11.51 -3.21 -7.41
N PHE A 207 -10.44 -2.61 -6.88
CA PHE A 207 -9.28 -2.14 -7.64
C PHE A 207 -8.02 -2.99 -7.44
N ILE A 208 -8.08 -4.03 -6.60
CA ILE A 208 -7.00 -4.99 -6.40
C ILE A 208 -7.56 -6.40 -6.34
N ASP A 209 -6.89 -7.33 -7.04
CA ASP A 209 -7.08 -8.77 -6.89
C ASP A 209 -5.81 -9.39 -6.38
N TRP A 210 -5.94 -10.51 -5.68
CA TRP A 210 -4.80 -11.38 -5.36
C TRP A 210 -4.88 -12.64 -6.19
N LEU A 211 -3.80 -12.92 -6.92
CA LEU A 211 -3.75 -14.06 -7.84
C LEU A 211 -2.50 -14.90 -7.60
N PRO A 212 -2.61 -16.23 -7.67
CA PRO A 212 -1.46 -17.09 -7.78
C PRO A 212 -0.77 -16.85 -9.14
N ALA A 213 0.55 -16.81 -9.12
CA ALA A 213 1.39 -16.68 -10.28
C ALA A 213 2.67 -17.51 -10.09
N GLU A 214 3.22 -18.02 -11.18
CA GLU A 214 4.48 -18.75 -11.15
C GLU A 214 5.62 -17.89 -11.70
N PHE A 215 6.72 -17.81 -10.94
CA PHE A 215 7.95 -17.15 -11.34
C PHE A 215 9.12 -18.10 -11.16
N GLY A 216 9.80 -18.46 -12.26
CA GLY A 216 10.95 -19.36 -12.19
C GLY A 216 10.66 -20.72 -11.52
N GLY A 217 9.44 -21.25 -11.67
CA GLY A 217 9.00 -22.50 -11.05
C GLY A 217 8.55 -22.36 -9.59
N GLN A 218 8.57 -21.16 -9.02
CA GLN A 218 8.06 -20.88 -7.68
C GLN A 218 6.65 -20.28 -7.75
N SER A 219 5.72 -20.86 -7.00
CA SER A 219 4.37 -20.33 -6.84
C SER A 219 4.38 -19.13 -5.89
N CYS A 220 3.72 -18.06 -6.30
CA CYS A 220 3.73 -16.76 -5.62
C CYS A 220 2.32 -16.15 -5.63
N ALA A 221 1.92 -15.52 -4.53
CA ALA A 221 0.71 -14.72 -4.42
C ALA A 221 1.01 -13.24 -4.70
N ILE A 222 0.53 -12.72 -5.83
CA ILE A 222 0.80 -11.33 -6.20
C ILE A 222 -0.45 -10.46 -6.17
N PRO A 223 -0.37 -9.23 -5.65
CA PRO A 223 -1.42 -8.25 -5.85
C PRO A 223 -1.42 -7.79 -7.31
N GLN A 224 -2.59 -7.79 -7.94
CA GLN A 224 -2.85 -7.27 -9.26
C GLN A 224 -3.79 -6.07 -9.18
N ARG A 225 -3.31 -4.91 -9.64
CA ARG A 225 -4.13 -3.69 -9.69
C ARG A 225 -5.06 -3.74 -10.91
N LYS A 226 -6.36 -3.58 -10.69
CA LYS A 226 -7.37 -3.37 -11.75
C LYS A 226 -7.42 -1.90 -12.13
N GLY A 227 -7.47 -1.58 -13.43
CA GLY A 227 -7.68 -0.20 -13.88
C GLY A 227 -6.55 0.79 -13.57
N CYS A 228 -5.44 0.35 -12.95
CA CYS A 228 -4.17 1.09 -12.85
C CYS A 228 -3.49 1.28 -14.22
N CYS A 229 -4.09 0.75 -15.29
CA CYS A 229 -3.66 0.85 -16.68
C CYS A 229 -3.76 2.29 -17.21
N LEU A 230 -3.12 3.22 -16.54
CA LEU A 230 -2.71 4.46 -17.10
C LEU A 230 -1.63 4.12 -18.14
N LYS A 231 -2.00 4.28 -19.41
CA LYS A 231 -1.36 5.03 -20.50
C LYS A 231 -0.29 6.10 -20.12
N TYR A 232 0.32 6.04 -18.94
CA TYR A 232 1.10 7.09 -18.33
C TYR A 232 2.45 6.51 -17.96
N LEU A 233 3.41 6.99 -18.73
CA LEU A 233 4.82 7.09 -18.41
C LEU A 233 5.01 7.34 -16.90
N LEU A 234 5.83 6.52 -16.25
CA LEU A 234 6.59 6.96 -15.08
C LEU A 234 7.38 8.22 -15.49
N PRO A 235 7.73 9.11 -14.54
CA PRO A 235 8.55 10.30 -14.84
C PRO A 235 9.77 10.01 -15.72
N ASP A 236 10.39 8.85 -15.54
CA ASP A 236 11.57 8.40 -16.30
C ASP A 236 11.27 7.70 -17.64
N GLY A 237 10.04 7.67 -18.14
CA GLY A 237 9.72 6.92 -19.36
C GLY A 237 9.08 5.54 -19.12
N GLY A 238 9.20 4.99 -17.91
CA GLY A 238 8.88 3.58 -17.60
C GLY A 238 7.40 3.27 -17.37
N TYR A 239 7.10 2.02 -17.01
CA TYR A 239 5.77 1.56 -16.58
C TYR A 239 5.85 1.07 -15.13
N CYS A 240 4.81 1.33 -14.32
CA CYS A 240 4.73 1.00 -12.88
C CYS A 240 4.65 -0.50 -12.50
N GLY A 241 5.08 -1.41 -13.40
CA GLY A 241 5.27 -2.86 -13.15
C GLY A 241 4.04 -3.71 -12.81
N THR A 242 2.95 -3.10 -12.36
CA THR A 242 1.76 -3.72 -11.73
C THR A 242 0.53 -3.68 -12.65
N CYS A 243 0.69 -3.12 -13.85
CA CYS A 243 -0.35 -2.93 -14.85
C CYS A 243 -0.78 -4.24 -15.54
N GLY A 244 -2.09 -4.47 -15.65
CA GLY A 244 -2.68 -5.63 -16.34
C GLY A 244 -2.48 -5.68 -17.86
N VAL A 245 -2.15 -4.54 -18.51
CA VAL A 245 -1.99 -4.46 -19.98
C VAL A 245 -0.79 -5.26 -20.49
N TYR A 246 0.32 -5.27 -19.74
CA TYR A 246 1.53 -6.00 -20.12
C TYR A 246 1.60 -7.41 -19.54
N ARG A 247 0.49 -7.98 -19.05
CA ARG A 247 0.45 -9.34 -18.46
C ARG A 247 1.19 -10.37 -19.32
N LYS A 248 0.92 -10.41 -20.62
CA LYS A 248 1.55 -11.38 -21.54
C LYS A 248 3.06 -11.12 -21.72
N ALA A 249 3.47 -9.87 -21.88
CA ALA A 249 4.87 -9.50 -22.05
C ALA A 249 5.69 -9.64 -20.75
N ARG A 250 5.10 -9.33 -19.59
CA ARG A 250 5.70 -9.48 -18.25
C ARG A 250 5.86 -10.95 -17.88
N LEU A 251 4.83 -11.78 -18.08
CA LEU A 251 4.93 -13.23 -17.88
C LEU A 251 5.92 -13.87 -18.85
N ALA A 252 6.06 -13.33 -20.06
CA ALA A 252 7.05 -13.79 -21.03
C ALA A 252 8.50 -13.39 -20.65
N GLY A 253 8.70 -12.17 -20.15
CA GLY A 253 10.02 -11.63 -19.77
C GLY A 253 10.54 -12.07 -18.41
N LEU A 254 9.67 -12.42 -17.45
CA LEU A 254 10.05 -12.89 -16.11
C LEU A 254 10.43 -14.38 -16.05
N ARG A 255 10.45 -15.08 -17.19
CA ARG A 255 10.93 -16.47 -17.28
C ARG A 255 12.43 -16.62 -16.98
N SER A 256 13.18 -15.53 -16.79
CA SER A 256 14.65 -15.57 -16.71
C SER A 256 15.27 -15.04 -15.41
N ARG A 257 14.53 -14.44 -14.46
CA ARG A 257 15.08 -14.02 -13.15
C ARG A 257 14.04 -14.07 -12.03
N CYS A 258 14.29 -14.89 -11.01
CA CYS A 258 13.52 -14.91 -9.76
C CYS A 258 14.35 -14.20 -8.67
N PRO A 259 13.84 -13.14 -8.00
CA PRO A 259 14.46 -12.63 -6.78
C PRO A 259 14.37 -13.69 -5.68
N ALA A 260 15.34 -13.69 -4.75
CA ALA A 260 15.33 -14.63 -3.64
C ALA A 260 14.05 -14.49 -2.77
N PRO A 261 13.61 -15.58 -2.09
CA PRO A 261 12.50 -15.54 -1.15
C PRO A 261 12.53 -14.32 -0.22
N GLY A 262 11.43 -13.57 -0.14
CA GLY A 262 11.33 -12.38 0.72
C GLY A 262 11.97 -11.09 0.20
N GLN A 263 12.51 -11.04 -1.02
CA GLN A 263 13.15 -9.82 -1.58
C GLN A 263 12.30 -9.04 -2.59
N TRP A 264 10.99 -9.31 -2.69
CA TRP A 264 10.15 -8.54 -3.60
C TRP A 264 9.80 -7.19 -3.00
N GLN A 265 10.20 -6.14 -3.73
CA GLN A 265 9.74 -4.79 -3.50
C GLN A 265 8.74 -4.49 -4.62
N PRO A 266 7.47 -4.17 -4.33
CA PRO A 266 6.59 -3.54 -5.30
C PRO A 266 7.24 -2.19 -5.63
N GLU A 267 8.01 -2.15 -6.71
CA GLU A 267 8.72 -1.00 -7.29
C GLU A 267 8.93 0.18 -6.33
N ARG A 268 10.14 0.20 -5.74
CA ARG A 268 10.81 1.43 -5.31
C ARG A 268 10.81 2.49 -6.40
#